data_AF-A0A5E7E227-F1
#
_entry.id   AF-A0A5E7E227-F1
#
_cell.length_a   1.000
_cell.length_b   1.000
_cell.length_c   1.000
_cell.angle_alpha   90.00
_cell.angle_beta   90.00
_cell.angle_gamma   90.00
#
_symmetry.space_group_name_H-M   'P 1'
#
loop_
_entity.id
_entity.type
_entity.pdbx_description
1 polymer ?
#
loop_
_entity_poly.entity_id
_entity_poly.type
_entity_poly.pdbx_seq_one_letter_code
_entity_poly.pdbx_strand_id
1 'polypeptide(L)'
;MKDSSRNWQISVILCTACVLTFPFNVAELYIYFKFGVFEPYTYIMAIPFGGASFLLVQTAVAIALYRRAWIRTHSMFLFLWLINISVFGVLIWSTAPEQAL
;
A
#
# COMPACT_ATOMS: atom_id res chain seq x y z
N MET A 1 14.94 -26.81 3.24
CA MET A 1 14.78 -25.91 2.06
C MET A 1 13.32 -25.56 1.72
N LYS A 2 12.33 -26.46 1.91
CA LYS A 2 10.92 -26.24 1.53
C LYS A 2 10.17 -25.12 2.30
N ASP A 3 10.61 -24.79 3.52
CA ASP A 3 10.01 -23.69 4.31
C ASP A 3 10.56 -22.31 3.94
N SER A 4 11.80 -22.25 3.45
CA SER A 4 12.42 -20.99 2.99
C SER A 4 11.69 -20.44 1.76
N SER A 5 11.30 -21.30 0.81
CA SER A 5 10.56 -20.87 -0.38
C SER A 5 9.14 -20.39 -0.08
N ARG A 6 8.52 -20.89 1.01
CA ARG A 6 7.17 -20.49 1.44
C ARG A 6 7.15 -19.12 2.09
N ASN A 7 8.15 -18.82 2.92
CA ASN A 7 8.28 -17.51 3.57
C ASN A 7 8.58 -16.40 2.56
N TRP A 8 9.42 -16.71 1.56
CA TRP A 8 9.73 -15.84 0.43
C TRP A 8 8.47 -15.41 -0.34
N GLN A 9 7.55 -16.32 -0.62
CA GLN A 9 6.32 -16.00 -1.36
C GLN A 9 5.49 -14.92 -0.64
N ILE A 10 5.31 -15.07 0.68
CA ILE A 10 4.55 -14.09 1.50
C ILE A 10 5.27 -12.74 1.51
N SER A 11 6.60 -12.73 1.65
CA SER A 11 7.41 -11.51 1.59
C SER A 11 7.29 -10.79 0.25
N VAL A 12 7.30 -11.53 -0.86
CA VAL A 12 7.12 -10.95 -2.21
C VAL A 12 5.73 -10.33 -2.33
N ILE A 13 4.67 -11.03 -1.92
CA ILE A 13 3.30 -10.51 -2.01
C ILE A 13 3.14 -9.21 -1.20
N LEU A 14 3.65 -9.19 0.05
CA LEU A 14 3.62 -8.01 0.90
C LEU A 14 4.46 -6.86 0.33
N CYS A 15 5.64 -7.17 -0.24
CA CYS A 15 6.47 -6.16 -0.91
C CYS A 15 5.75 -5.56 -2.12
N THR A 16 5.14 -6.40 -2.97
CA THR A 16 4.35 -5.94 -4.12
C THR A 16 3.19 -5.06 -3.69
N ALA A 17 2.51 -5.39 -2.58
CA ALA A 17 1.44 -4.55 -2.04
C ALA A 17 1.94 -3.15 -1.66
N CYS A 18 3.12 -3.05 -1.02
CA CYS A 18 3.76 -1.76 -0.72
C CYS A 18 4.13 -0.99 -1.99
N VAL A 19 4.73 -1.66 -2.96
CA VAL A 19 5.18 -1.04 -4.23
C VAL A 19 4.00 -0.54 -5.05
N LEU A 20 2.82 -1.17 -4.93
CA LEU A 20 1.64 -0.75 -5.68
C LEU A 20 1.17 0.67 -5.31
N THR A 21 1.23 1.04 -4.02
CA THR A 21 0.70 2.32 -3.53
C THR A 21 1.78 3.38 -3.32
N PHE A 22 3.04 2.96 -3.14
CA PHE A 22 4.17 3.86 -2.91
C PHE A 22 4.39 4.95 -3.97
N PRO A 23 4.41 4.65 -5.30
CA PRO A 23 4.68 5.67 -6.31
C PRO A 23 3.61 6.75 -6.35
N PHE A 24 2.35 6.41 -6.04
CA PHE A 24 1.26 7.39 -5.95
C PHE A 24 1.50 8.36 -4.80
N ASN A 25 1.80 7.86 -3.60
CA ASN A 25 2.14 8.72 -2.46
C ASN A 25 3.33 9.64 -2.73
N VAL A 26 4.38 9.13 -3.37
CA VAL A 26 5.57 9.93 -3.71
C VAL A 26 5.25 10.99 -4.75
N ALA A 27 4.50 10.65 -5.80
CA ALA A 27 4.09 11.59 -6.84
C ALA A 27 3.22 12.71 -6.26
N GLU A 28 2.21 12.35 -5.46
CA GLU A 28 1.29 13.29 -4.81
C GLU A 28 2.04 14.26 -3.89
N LEU A 29 2.91 13.74 -3.02
CA LEU A 29 3.73 14.56 -2.12
C LEU A 29 4.67 15.48 -2.90
N TYR A 30 5.30 14.99 -3.97
CA TYR A 30 6.17 15.81 -4.82
C TYR A 30 5.40 16.97 -5.46
N ILE A 31 4.21 16.70 -6.00
CA ILE A 31 3.35 17.71 -6.62
C ILE A 31 2.92 18.74 -5.56
N TYR A 32 2.49 18.27 -4.38
CA TYR A 32 2.10 19.14 -3.27
C TYR A 32 3.24 20.07 -2.84
N PHE A 33 4.46 19.55 -2.65
CA PHE A 33 5.60 20.37 -2.26
C PHE A 33 6.05 21.35 -3.35
N LYS A 34 5.87 21.01 -4.63
CA LYS A 34 6.33 21.83 -5.75
C LYS A 34 5.33 22.88 -6.20
N PHE A 35 4.04 22.53 -6.22
CA PHE A 35 2.97 23.35 -6.79
C PHE A 35 1.94 23.81 -5.77
N GLY A 36 1.96 23.28 -4.53
CA GLY A 36 1.03 23.66 -3.47
C GLY A 36 -0.41 23.18 -3.69
N VAL A 37 -0.62 22.32 -4.68
CA VAL A 37 -1.93 21.77 -5.07
C VAL A 37 -1.87 20.26 -5.11
N PHE A 38 -3.03 19.61 -5.00
CA PHE A 38 -3.18 18.18 -5.22
C PHE A 38 -3.85 17.90 -6.55
N GLU A 39 -3.43 16.84 -7.26
CA GLU A 39 -3.96 16.55 -8.59
C GLU A 39 -5.02 15.44 -8.57
N PRO A 40 -6.29 15.72 -8.94
CA PRO A 40 -7.39 14.76 -8.87
C PRO A 40 -7.19 13.51 -9.75
N TYR A 41 -6.40 13.60 -10.82
CA TYR A 41 -6.15 12.48 -11.74
C TYR A 41 -5.35 11.34 -11.10
N THR A 42 -4.43 11.67 -10.18
CA THR A 42 -3.62 10.69 -9.45
C THR A 42 -4.51 9.78 -8.60
N TYR A 43 -5.60 10.33 -8.05
CA TYR A 43 -6.55 9.62 -7.18
C TYR A 43 -7.42 8.60 -7.91
N ILE A 44 -7.91 8.94 -9.11
CA ILE A 44 -8.77 8.04 -9.91
C ILE A 44 -8.05 6.72 -10.17
N MET A 45 -6.74 6.80 -10.45
CA MET A 45 -5.91 5.62 -10.64
C MET A 45 -5.48 5.00 -9.30
N ALA A 46 -5.19 5.81 -8.28
CA ALA A 46 -4.66 5.28 -7.03
C ALA A 46 -5.70 4.50 -6.19
N ILE A 47 -7.00 4.80 -6.29
CA ILE A 47 -8.06 4.04 -5.60
C ILE A 47 -8.07 2.55 -5.98
N PRO A 48 -8.14 2.15 -7.26
CA PRO A 48 -8.11 0.74 -7.64
C PRO A 48 -6.78 0.07 -7.28
N PHE A 49 -5.64 0.78 -7.33
CA PHE A 49 -4.37 0.25 -6.86
C PHE A 49 -4.34 0.06 -5.33
N GLY A 50 -4.94 0.97 -4.56
CA GLY A 50 -5.14 0.81 -3.12
C GLY A 50 -5.98 -0.43 -2.79
N GLY A 51 -7.08 -0.64 -3.53
CA GLY A 51 -7.92 -1.83 -3.41
C GLY A 51 -7.17 -3.13 -3.76
N ALA A 52 -6.43 -3.15 -4.86
CA ALA A 52 -5.61 -4.30 -5.26
C ALA A 52 -4.52 -4.60 -4.22
N SER A 53 -3.86 -3.56 -3.69
CA SER A 53 -2.87 -3.68 -2.62
C SER A 53 -3.47 -4.29 -1.34
N PHE A 54 -4.68 -3.86 -0.97
CA PHE A 54 -5.42 -4.44 0.17
C PHE A 54 -5.70 -5.93 -0.02
N LEU A 55 -6.15 -6.34 -1.22
CA LEU A 55 -6.40 -7.75 -1.54
C LEU A 55 -5.11 -8.60 -1.49
N LEU A 56 -3.98 -8.06 -1.93
CA LEU A 56 -2.68 -8.72 -1.82
C LEU A 56 -2.28 -8.94 -0.36
N VAL A 57 -2.49 -7.94 0.51
CA VAL A 57 -2.22 -8.08 1.95
C VAL A 57 -3.13 -9.12 2.58
N GLN A 58 -4.43 -9.13 2.28
CA GLN A 58 -5.35 -10.15 2.78
C GLN A 58 -4.92 -11.56 2.34
N THR A 59 -4.50 -11.70 1.08
CA THR A 59 -4.03 -12.98 0.53
C THR A 59 -2.73 -13.42 1.23
N ALA A 60 -1.78 -12.52 1.44
CA ALA A 60 -0.54 -12.80 2.15
C ALA A 60 -0.80 -13.25 3.60
N VAL A 61 -1.69 -12.55 4.31
CA VAL A 61 -2.08 -12.89 5.69
C VAL A 61 -2.79 -14.25 5.74
N ALA A 62 -3.73 -14.50 4.83
CA ALA A 62 -4.44 -15.78 4.76
C ALA A 62 -3.48 -16.96 4.50
N ILE A 63 -2.53 -16.82 3.57
CA ILE A 63 -1.50 -17.83 3.29
C ILE A 63 -0.61 -18.04 4.53
N ALA A 64 -0.20 -16.96 5.19
CA ALA A 64 0.68 -17.03 6.35
C ALA A 64 0.00 -17.73 7.54
N LEU A 65 -1.28 -17.44 7.80
CA LEU A 65 -2.08 -18.08 8.84
C LEU A 65 -2.32 -19.57 8.52
N TYR A 66 -2.74 -19.88 7.29
CA TYR A 66 -2.99 -21.28 6.87
C TYR A 66 -1.74 -22.15 6.96
N ARG A 67 -0.56 -21.59 6.65
CA ARG A 67 0.71 -22.32 6.66
C ARG A 67 1.50 -22.18 7.97
N ARG A 68 1.01 -21.46 8.98
CA ARG A 68 1.75 -21.07 10.21
C ARG A 68 3.16 -20.54 9.90
N ALA A 69 3.28 -19.74 8.84
CA ALA A 69 4.56 -19.30 8.27
C ALA A 69 4.88 -17.82 8.61
N TRP A 70 4.30 -17.30 9.69
CA TRP A 70 4.46 -15.90 10.07
C TRP A 70 5.84 -15.64 10.69
N ILE A 71 6.60 -14.71 10.10
CA ILE A 71 7.91 -14.30 10.61
C ILE A 71 7.97 -12.80 10.85
N ARG A 72 8.93 -12.35 11.67
CA ARG A 72 9.12 -10.94 12.04
C ARG A 72 9.22 -10.01 10.82
N THR A 73 9.82 -10.47 9.72
CA THR A 73 9.93 -9.72 8.46
C THR A 73 8.57 -9.42 7.84
N HIS A 74 7.58 -10.32 7.94
CA HIS A 74 6.22 -10.07 7.43
C HIS A 74 5.53 -8.96 8.22
N SER A 75 5.72 -8.93 9.55
CA SER A 75 5.23 -7.82 10.39
C SER A 75 5.84 -6.48 10.00
N MET A 76 7.13 -6.44 9.63
CA MET A 76 7.78 -5.21 9.15
C MET A 76 7.17 -4.72 7.83
N PHE A 77 6.94 -5.62 6.86
CA PHE A 77 6.26 -5.24 5.62
C PHE A 77 4.83 -4.79 5.85
N LEU A 78 4.08 -5.47 6.72
CA LEU A 78 2.72 -5.08 7.06
C LEU A 78 2.68 -3.69 7.72
N PHE A 79 3.63 -3.39 8.61
CA PHE A 79 3.75 -2.07 9.23
C PHE A 79 4.09 -0.98 8.21
N LEU A 80 5.03 -1.25 7.29
CA LEU A 80 5.34 -0.33 6.19
C LEU A 80 4.12 -0.10 5.29
N TRP A 81 3.37 -1.15 4.98
CA TRP A 81 2.13 -1.05 4.23
C TRP A 81 1.08 -0.22 4.96
N LEU A 82 0.94 -0.39 6.28
CA LEU A 82 0.03 0.42 7.11
C LEU A 82 0.41 1.91 7.09
N ILE A 83 1.69 2.25 7.16
CA ILE A 83 2.14 3.64 7.01
C ILE A 83 1.78 4.15 5.62
N ASN A 84 2.06 3.36 4.58
CA ASN A 84 1.82 3.71 3.19
C ASN A 84 0.32 3.97 2.93
N ILE A 85 -0.58 3.11 3.42
CA ILE A 85 -2.03 3.30 3.27
C ILE A 85 -2.56 4.44 4.13
N SER A 86 -1.94 4.72 5.28
CA SER A 86 -2.30 5.86 6.13
C SER A 86 -1.98 7.18 5.45
N VAL A 87 -0.77 7.30 4.88
CA VAL A 87 -0.38 8.47 4.07
C VAL A 87 -1.33 8.61 2.88
N PHE A 88 -1.61 7.51 2.19
CA PHE A 88 -2.54 7.50 1.06
C PHE A 88 -3.95 8.00 1.45
N GLY A 89 -4.48 7.53 2.57
CA GLY A 89 -5.78 7.97 3.09
C GLY A 89 -5.79 9.44 3.50
N VAL A 90 -4.71 9.95 4.10
CA VAL A 90 -4.57 11.37 4.44
C VAL A 90 -4.55 12.23 3.17
N LEU A 91 -3.81 11.80 2.14
CA LEU A 91 -3.74 12.50 0.85
C LEU A 91 -5.09 12.53 0.13
N ILE A 92 -5.88 11.45 0.21
CA ILE A 92 -7.26 11.43 -0.32
C ILE A 92 -8.15 12.38 0.48
N TRP A 93 -8.05 12.36 1.81
CA TRP A 93 -8.91 13.18 2.66
C TRP A 93 -8.64 14.68 2.46
N SER A 94 -7.37 15.07 2.32
CA SER A 94 -6.98 16.47 2.12
C SER A 94 -7.45 17.06 0.79
N THR A 95 -7.85 16.22 -0.18
CA THR A 95 -8.31 16.66 -1.50
C THR A 95 -9.82 16.64 -1.69
N ALA A 96 -10.54 15.92 -0.83
CA ALA A 96 -11.99 15.85 -0.88
C ALA A 96 -12.74 17.18 -0.63
N PRO A 97 -12.26 18.19 0.14
CA PRO A 97 -13.12 19.33 0.50
C PRO A 97 -13.32 20.39 -0.59
N GLU A 98 -12.61 20.33 -1.73
CA GLU A 98 -12.69 21.39 -2.76
C GLU A 98 -13.59 21.05 -3.96
N GLN A 99 -14.16 19.84 -4.06
CA GLN A 99 -15.06 19.47 -5.18
C GLN A 99 -16.56 19.62 -4.87
N ALA A 100 -16.92 20.21 -3.73
CA ALA A 100 -18.30 20.29 -3.24
C ALA A 100 -18.92 21.70 -3.28
N LEU A 101 -18.33 22.66 -4.01
CA LEU A 101 -18.85 24.04 -4.12
C LEU A 101 -19.05 24.48 -5.56
#